data_AF-A0A849RDD4-F1
#
_entry.id   AF-A0A849RDD4-F1
#
_cell.length_a   1.000
_cell.length_b   1.000
_cell.length_c   1.000
_cell.angle_alpha   90.00
_cell.angle_beta   90.00
_cell.angle_gamma   90.00
#
_symmetry.space_group_name_H-M   'P 1'
#
loop_
_entity.id
_entity.type
_entity.pdbx_description
1 polymer ?
#
loop_
_entity_poly.entity_id
_entity_poly.type
_entity_poly.pdbx_seq_one_letter_code
_entity_poly.pdbx_strand_id
1 'polypeptide(L)'
;FIFMPNHHIHFRAGLIAGIVTGILYDLLQTAYLGLQIGVSSYNAIYGSFAALPLFVVWLQMGWMTVLFGCEVAFYLQNYENYRNNNRFSNISFSLQKVIALQITHLLIKHFSHFSKPLTADEIAAKLALPIAIVQPILLKLIASHILVEFNIQGEEDNVYQPAVDTNVLTIAFVINALEQCGQNQLPDINQERLFMDAVDDFRKRMETSEQNGLLREL
;
A
#
# COMPACT_ATOMS: atom_id res chain seq x y z
N PHE A 1 -9.58 0.51 19.54
CA PHE A 1 -8.72 0.28 18.36
C PHE A 1 -9.30 -0.77 17.41
N ILE A 2 -9.66 -1.98 17.87
CA ILE A 2 -10.20 -3.06 17.02
C ILE A 2 -11.60 -2.76 16.41
N PHE A 3 -12.38 -1.87 17.02
CA PHE A 3 -13.76 -1.55 16.60
C PHE A 3 -13.88 -0.31 15.69
N MET A 4 -12.76 0.26 15.21
CA MET A 4 -12.83 1.40 14.29
C MET A 4 -13.17 0.87 12.88
N PRO A 5 -14.35 1.22 12.31
CA PRO A 5 -15.05 0.42 11.29
C PRO A 5 -14.48 0.54 9.86
N ASN A 6 -13.22 0.96 9.69
CA ASN A 6 -12.65 1.24 8.38
C ASN A 6 -11.39 0.42 8.05
N HIS A 7 -10.86 -0.34 9.03
CA HIS A 7 -9.79 -1.32 8.78
C HIS A 7 -9.69 -2.36 9.91
N HIS A 8 -9.83 -3.64 9.59
CA HIS A 8 -9.53 -4.80 10.40
C HIS A 8 -8.03 -4.90 10.65
N ILE A 9 -7.61 -4.23 11.71
CA ILE A 9 -6.24 -4.32 12.23
C ILE A 9 -6.01 -5.74 12.75
N HIS A 10 -4.88 -6.37 12.39
CA HIS A 10 -4.45 -7.63 12.98
C HIS A 10 -4.52 -7.56 14.51
N PHE A 11 -5.21 -8.52 15.15
CA PHE A 11 -5.48 -8.51 16.60
C PHE A 11 -4.22 -8.28 17.46
N ARG A 12 -3.07 -8.77 16.98
CA ARG A 12 -1.75 -8.58 17.62
C ARG A 12 -1.29 -7.12 17.64
N ALA A 13 -1.46 -6.38 16.55
CA ALA A 13 -1.13 -4.96 16.49
C ALA A 13 -2.08 -4.13 17.36
N GLY A 14 -3.38 -4.48 17.37
CA GLY A 14 -4.36 -3.87 18.26
C GLY A 14 -4.06 -4.08 19.75
N LEU A 15 -3.54 -5.26 20.13
CA LEU A 15 -3.15 -5.56 21.51
C LEU A 15 -1.93 -4.74 21.94
N ILE A 16 -0.89 -4.66 21.11
CA ILE A 16 0.34 -3.90 21.41
C ILE A 16 0.00 -2.40 21.54
N ALA A 17 -0.77 -1.86 20.60
CA ALA A 17 -1.25 -0.49 20.69
C ALA A 17 -2.09 -0.24 21.94
N GLY A 18 -2.97 -1.18 22.30
CA GLY A 18 -3.75 -1.12 23.54
C GLY A 18 -2.90 -1.06 24.80
N ILE A 19 -1.83 -1.87 24.89
CA ILE A 19 -0.89 -1.86 26.01
C ILE A 19 -0.15 -0.52 26.07
N VAL A 20 0.38 -0.03 24.95
CA VAL A 20 1.11 1.25 24.87
C VAL A 20 0.21 2.42 25.28
N THR A 21 -1.00 2.50 24.73
CA THR A 21 -1.98 3.53 25.09
C THR A 21 -2.41 3.40 26.55
N GLY A 22 -2.60 2.19 27.07
CA GLY A 22 -2.96 1.95 28.46
C GLY A 22 -1.92 2.48 29.44
N ILE A 23 -0.64 2.20 29.20
CA ILE A 23 0.47 2.72 30.01
C ILE A 23 0.53 4.24 29.93
N LEU A 24 0.36 4.82 28.74
CA LEU A 24 0.41 6.27 28.55
C LEU A 24 -0.77 6.97 29.24
N TYR A 25 -1.95 6.34 29.23
CA TYR A 25 -3.13 6.85 29.91
C TYR A 25 -2.99 6.81 31.45
N ASP A 26 -2.40 5.74 31.99
CA ASP A 26 -2.14 5.61 33.43
C ASP A 26 -1.14 6.69 33.92
N LEU A 27 -0.08 6.95 33.15
CA LEU A 27 0.84 8.05 33.41
C LEU A 27 0.14 9.41 33.37
N LEU A 28 -0.74 9.62 32.39
CA LEU A 28 -1.52 10.85 32.26
C LEU A 28 -2.48 11.05 33.45
N GLN A 29 -3.12 9.97 33.91
CA GLN A 29 -4.00 9.98 35.06
C GLN A 29 -3.24 10.34 36.34
N THR A 30 -2.06 9.74 36.55
CA THR A 30 -1.21 10.03 37.71
C THR A 30 -0.73 11.48 37.70
N ALA A 31 -0.31 11.99 36.53
CA ALA A 31 0.10 13.37 36.35
C ALA A 31 -1.05 14.36 36.64
N TYR A 32 -2.27 14.06 36.16
CA TYR A 32 -3.45 14.87 36.43
C TYR A 32 -3.77 14.94 37.93
N LEU A 33 -3.78 13.80 38.62
CA LEU A 33 -4.02 13.75 40.06
C LEU A 33 -2.96 14.56 40.84
N GLY A 34 -1.68 14.42 40.49
CA GLY A 34 -0.60 15.19 41.10
C GLY A 34 -0.75 16.70 40.89
N LEU A 35 -1.07 17.13 39.67
CA LEU A 35 -1.31 18.54 39.34
C LEU A 35 -2.55 19.09 40.06
N GLN A 36 -3.62 18.30 40.15
CA GLN A 36 -4.85 18.72 40.82
C GLN A 36 -4.64 18.90 42.33
N ILE A 37 -3.90 17.98 42.97
CA ILE A 37 -3.54 18.09 44.39
C ILE A 37 -2.62 19.31 44.62
N GLY A 38 -1.61 19.51 43.77
CA GLY A 38 -0.67 20.62 43.89
C GLY A 38 -1.35 21.99 43.74
N VAL A 39 -2.18 22.15 42.73
CA VAL A 39 -2.91 23.41 42.46
C VAL A 39 -3.98 23.67 43.53
N SER A 40 -4.63 22.63 44.06
CA SER A 40 -5.60 22.77 45.15
C SER A 40 -4.97 23.14 46.49
N SER A 41 -3.68 22.84 46.70
CA SER A 41 -2.92 23.15 47.93
C SER A 41 -2.43 24.60 47.98
N TYR A 42 -2.13 25.21 46.81
CA TYR A 42 -1.48 26.54 46.75
C TYR A 42 -2.42 27.73 46.98
N ASN A 43 -3.73 27.61 46.71
CA ASN A 43 -4.77 28.59 47.08
C ASN A 43 -6.18 28.01 46.86
N ALA A 44 -6.96 27.77 47.91
CA ALA A 44 -8.27 27.10 47.81
C ALA A 44 -9.27 27.78 46.85
N ILE A 45 -9.20 29.11 46.72
CA ILE A 45 -10.08 29.90 45.82
C ILE A 45 -9.67 29.71 44.35
N TYR A 46 -8.37 29.77 44.05
CA TYR A 46 -7.85 29.57 42.70
C TYR A 46 -7.79 28.09 42.29
N GLY A 47 -7.71 27.17 43.25
CA GLY A 47 -7.74 25.73 43.02
C GLY A 47 -9.06 25.24 42.42
N SER A 48 -10.20 25.76 42.90
CA SER A 48 -11.51 25.42 42.33
C SER A 48 -11.69 25.96 40.91
N PHE A 49 -11.21 27.17 40.61
CA PHE A 49 -11.26 27.73 39.26
C PHE A 49 -10.32 26.99 38.30
N ALA A 50 -9.13 26.61 38.75
CA ALA A 50 -8.13 25.91 37.93
C ALA A 50 -8.50 24.46 37.60
N ALA A 51 -9.45 23.86 38.33
CA ALA A 51 -9.92 22.49 38.08
C ALA A 51 -10.51 22.33 36.67
N LEU A 52 -11.25 23.33 36.17
CA LEU A 52 -11.90 23.26 34.86
C LEU A 52 -10.90 23.36 33.69
N PRO A 53 -9.97 24.35 33.66
CA PRO A 53 -8.88 24.36 32.67
C PRO A 53 -8.01 23.10 32.72
N LEU A 54 -7.68 22.61 33.92
CA LEU A 54 -6.89 21.40 34.09
C LEU A 54 -7.62 20.16 33.53
N PHE A 55 -8.92 20.08 33.75
CA PHE A 55 -9.77 19.03 33.19
C PHE A 55 -9.80 19.05 31.67
N VAL A 56 -9.92 20.23 31.05
CA VAL A 56 -9.89 20.38 29.58
C VAL A 56 -8.53 19.93 29.01
N VAL A 57 -7.43 20.30 29.66
CA VAL A 57 -6.07 19.85 29.26
C VAL A 57 -5.94 18.34 29.39
N TRP A 58 -6.43 17.75 30.47
CA TRP A 58 -6.41 16.29 30.66
C TRP A 58 -7.22 15.58 29.57
N LEU A 59 -8.40 16.09 29.24
CA LEU A 59 -9.27 15.56 28.19
C LEU A 59 -8.56 15.64 26.82
N GLN A 60 -7.95 16.77 26.49
CA GLN A 60 -7.16 16.96 25.27
C GLN A 60 -6.00 15.95 25.18
N MET A 61 -5.24 15.79 26.26
CA MET A 61 -4.13 14.83 26.32
C MET A 61 -4.61 13.38 26.26
N GLY A 62 -5.79 13.08 26.81
CA GLY A 62 -6.44 11.77 26.71
C GLY A 62 -6.75 11.41 25.26
N TRP A 63 -7.35 12.34 24.51
CA TRP A 63 -7.59 12.12 23.07
C TRP A 63 -6.31 11.99 22.26
N MET A 64 -5.27 12.80 22.55
CA MET A 64 -3.97 12.63 21.90
C MET A 64 -3.37 11.24 22.16
N THR A 65 -3.50 10.73 23.38
CA THR A 65 -3.02 9.38 23.75
C THR A 65 -3.75 8.29 22.97
N VAL A 66 -5.06 8.44 22.78
CA VAL A 66 -5.87 7.52 21.96
C VAL A 66 -5.45 7.59 20.49
N LEU A 67 -5.32 8.79 19.91
CA LEU A 67 -4.90 8.97 18.52
C LEU A 67 -3.49 8.43 18.27
N PHE A 68 -2.57 8.65 19.22
CA PHE A 68 -1.23 8.07 19.18
C PHE A 68 -1.28 6.53 19.18
N GLY A 69 -2.17 5.94 19.99
CA GLY A 69 -2.45 4.51 19.96
C GLY A 69 -2.91 3.99 18.59
N CYS A 70 -3.83 4.71 17.95
CA CYS A 70 -4.26 4.41 16.57
C CYS A 70 -3.09 4.45 15.59
N GLU A 71 -2.25 5.49 15.66
CA GLU A 71 -1.10 5.66 14.77
C GLU A 71 -0.07 4.56 14.97
N VAL A 72 0.21 4.17 16.22
CA VAL A 72 1.09 3.05 16.56
C VAL A 72 0.54 1.73 16.01
N ALA A 73 -0.77 1.48 16.15
CA ALA A 73 -1.42 0.28 15.61
C ALA A 73 -1.26 0.21 14.08
N PHE A 74 -1.51 1.34 13.40
CA PHE A 74 -1.35 1.47 11.95
C PHE A 74 0.11 1.27 11.52
N TYR A 75 1.05 1.89 12.23
CA TYR A 75 2.48 1.76 11.94
C TYR A 75 2.95 0.32 12.10
N LEU A 76 2.57 -0.36 13.18
CA LEU A 76 2.91 -1.77 13.41
C LEU A 76 2.34 -2.69 12.33
N GLN A 77 1.13 -2.42 11.84
CA GLN A 77 0.53 -3.18 10.74
C GLN A 77 1.26 -2.94 9.41
N ASN A 78 1.65 -1.69 9.13
CA ASN A 78 2.28 -1.32 7.85
C ASN A 78 3.83 -1.31 7.89
N TYR A 79 4.46 -1.70 9.01
CA TYR A 79 5.91 -1.60 9.19
C TYR A 79 6.69 -2.52 8.24
N GLU A 80 6.19 -3.73 7.98
CA GLU A 80 6.81 -4.63 7.00
C GLU A 80 6.76 -4.05 5.58
N ASN A 81 5.67 -3.38 5.22
CA ASN A 81 5.52 -2.69 3.94
C ASN A 81 6.54 -1.54 3.81
N TYR A 82 6.70 -0.70 4.85
CA TYR A 82 7.61 0.44 4.84
C TYR A 82 9.10 0.07 4.83
N ARG A 83 9.54 -0.89 5.67
CA ARG A 83 10.96 -1.28 5.73
C ARG A 83 11.44 -1.91 4.42
N ASN A 84 10.54 -2.59 3.72
CA ASN A 84 10.87 -3.31 2.51
C ASN A 84 10.95 -2.38 1.27
N ASN A 85 10.15 -1.31 1.23
CA ASN A 85 10.12 -0.35 0.12
C ASN A 85 11.50 0.25 -0.21
N ASN A 86 12.35 0.50 0.79
CA ASN A 86 13.66 1.12 0.58
C ASN A 86 14.76 0.13 0.13
N ARG A 87 14.59 -1.17 0.36
CA ARG A 87 15.56 -2.22 -0.07
C ARG A 87 15.42 -2.60 -1.53
N PHE A 88 14.23 -2.42 -2.09
CA PHE A 88 13.88 -2.87 -3.44
C PHE A 88 13.66 -1.72 -4.43
N SER A 89 13.92 -0.48 -4.01
CA SER A 89 13.82 0.72 -4.87
C SER A 89 14.79 0.71 -6.06
N ASN A 90 15.84 -0.12 -6.03
CA ASN A 90 16.84 -0.25 -7.09
C ASN A 90 16.73 -1.56 -7.91
N ILE A 91 15.53 -2.14 -8.02
CA ILE A 91 15.35 -3.30 -8.90
C ILE A 91 15.52 -2.88 -10.36
N SER A 92 16.41 -3.58 -11.08
CA SER A 92 16.63 -3.39 -12.52
C SER A 92 15.32 -3.49 -13.31
N PHE A 93 15.20 -2.64 -14.33
CA PHE A 93 14.03 -2.60 -15.21
C PHE A 93 13.72 -3.97 -15.84
N SER A 94 14.75 -4.74 -16.20
CA SER A 94 14.56 -6.08 -16.76
C SER A 94 13.89 -7.03 -15.77
N LEU A 95 14.24 -6.95 -14.48
CA LEU A 95 13.61 -7.78 -13.45
C LEU A 95 12.17 -7.32 -13.19
N GLN A 96 11.89 -6.02 -13.24
CA GLN A 96 10.52 -5.50 -13.16
C GLN A 96 9.63 -6.09 -14.25
N LYS A 97 10.13 -6.19 -15.50
CA LYS A 97 9.39 -6.84 -16.60
C LYS A 97 9.08 -8.31 -16.30
N VAL A 98 10.07 -9.07 -15.84
CA VAL A 98 9.88 -10.49 -15.51
C VAL A 98 8.83 -10.67 -14.42
N ILE A 99 8.91 -9.87 -13.34
CA ILE A 99 7.94 -9.93 -12.25
C ILE A 99 6.55 -9.51 -12.73
N ALA A 100 6.45 -8.46 -13.55
CA ALA A 100 5.16 -8.02 -14.10
C ALA A 100 4.52 -9.09 -14.98
N LEU A 101 5.30 -9.79 -15.79
CA LEU A 101 4.85 -10.94 -16.58
C LEU A 101 4.39 -12.09 -15.68
N GLN A 102 5.14 -12.40 -14.61
CA GLN A 102 4.75 -13.43 -13.64
C GLN A 102 3.44 -13.10 -12.93
N ILE A 103 3.27 -11.86 -12.47
CA ILE A 103 2.02 -11.38 -11.84
C ILE A 103 0.87 -11.52 -12.84
N THR A 104 1.05 -11.05 -14.07
CA THR A 104 0.00 -11.10 -15.10
C THR A 104 -0.36 -12.55 -15.45
N HIS A 105 0.64 -13.42 -15.64
CA HIS A 105 0.43 -14.86 -15.86
C HIS A 105 -0.36 -15.51 -14.73
N LEU A 106 0.01 -15.24 -13.48
CA LEU A 106 -0.65 -15.80 -12.30
C LEU A 106 -2.12 -15.36 -12.22
N LEU A 107 -2.40 -14.09 -12.49
CA LEU A 107 -3.76 -13.55 -12.54
C LEU A 107 -4.58 -14.15 -13.68
N ILE A 108 -4.00 -14.29 -14.88
CA ILE A 108 -4.65 -14.97 -16.02
C ILE A 108 -5.02 -16.41 -15.66
N LYS A 109 -4.11 -17.15 -15.03
CA LYS A 109 -4.33 -18.54 -14.63
C LYS A 109 -5.48 -18.67 -13.63
N HIS A 110 -5.54 -17.77 -12.65
CA HIS A 110 -6.63 -17.71 -11.67
C HIS A 110 -7.96 -17.33 -12.30
N PHE A 111 -7.95 -16.32 -13.17
CA PHE A 111 -9.13 -15.87 -13.91
C PHE A 111 -9.70 -16.97 -14.80
N SER A 112 -8.85 -17.70 -15.53
CA SER A 112 -9.23 -18.80 -16.42
C SER A 112 -9.86 -19.99 -15.67
N HIS A 113 -9.47 -20.20 -14.41
CA HIS A 113 -10.05 -21.23 -13.55
C HIS A 113 -11.30 -20.76 -12.79
N PHE A 114 -11.84 -19.57 -13.09
CA PHE A 114 -12.97 -18.95 -12.36
C PHE A 114 -12.76 -18.93 -10.84
N SER A 115 -11.49 -18.82 -10.42
CA SER A 115 -11.11 -18.79 -9.02
C SER A 115 -11.32 -17.40 -8.43
N LYS A 116 -11.34 -17.31 -7.10
CA LYS A 116 -11.49 -16.04 -6.41
C LYS A 116 -10.36 -15.07 -6.83
N PRO A 117 -10.68 -13.79 -7.11
CA PRO A 117 -9.70 -12.74 -7.34
C PRO A 117 -8.68 -12.65 -6.20
N LEU A 118 -7.43 -12.34 -6.52
CA LEU A 118 -6.33 -12.36 -5.57
C LEU A 118 -6.03 -10.96 -5.01
N THR A 119 -5.68 -10.89 -3.73
CA THR A 119 -5.19 -9.66 -3.08
C THR A 119 -3.69 -9.46 -3.32
N ALA A 120 -3.17 -8.26 -3.08
CA ALA A 120 -1.74 -7.98 -3.22
C ALA A 120 -0.88 -8.89 -2.33
N ASP A 121 -1.32 -9.17 -1.10
CA ASP A 121 -0.67 -10.08 -0.16
C ASP A 121 -0.66 -11.53 -0.64
N GLU A 122 -1.76 -12.00 -1.22
CA GLU A 122 -1.83 -13.35 -1.78
C GLU A 122 -0.92 -13.51 -3.02
N ILE A 123 -0.83 -12.48 -3.87
CA ILE A 123 0.08 -12.45 -5.01
C ILE A 123 1.53 -12.51 -4.53
N ALA A 124 1.88 -11.67 -3.55
CA ALA A 124 3.20 -11.65 -2.93
C ALA A 124 3.57 -13.01 -2.33
N ALA A 125 2.65 -13.62 -1.57
CA ALA A 125 2.84 -14.92 -0.95
C ALA A 125 3.03 -16.05 -1.99
N LYS A 126 2.22 -16.08 -3.06
CA LYS A 126 2.32 -17.10 -4.11
C LYS A 126 3.60 -16.99 -4.94
N LEU A 127 4.07 -15.77 -5.20
CA LEU A 127 5.31 -15.54 -5.94
C LEU A 127 6.56 -15.62 -5.05
N ALA A 128 6.39 -15.80 -3.74
CA ALA A 128 7.46 -15.69 -2.74
C ALA A 128 8.24 -14.37 -2.86
N LEU A 129 7.55 -13.30 -3.27
CA LEU A 129 8.11 -11.96 -3.44
C LEU A 129 7.63 -11.05 -2.31
N PRO A 130 8.50 -10.20 -1.76
CA PRO A 130 8.07 -9.18 -0.83
C PRO A 130 7.04 -8.23 -1.46
N ILE A 131 5.97 -7.94 -0.71
CA ILE A 131 4.86 -7.05 -1.10
C ILE A 131 5.31 -5.68 -1.63
N ALA A 132 6.40 -5.12 -1.09
CA ALA A 132 6.92 -3.82 -1.57
C ALA A 132 7.54 -3.86 -2.97
N ILE A 133 7.77 -5.04 -3.56
CA ILE A 133 8.12 -5.18 -4.98
C ILE A 133 6.85 -5.28 -5.83
N VAL A 134 5.87 -6.03 -5.33
CA VAL A 134 4.64 -6.35 -6.04
C VAL A 134 3.75 -5.11 -6.16
N GLN A 135 3.58 -4.33 -5.09
CA GLN A 135 2.72 -3.13 -5.08
C GLN A 135 3.09 -2.10 -6.16
N PRO A 136 4.34 -1.62 -6.29
CA PRO A 136 4.70 -0.67 -7.34
C PRO A 136 4.46 -1.22 -8.76
N ILE A 137 4.66 -2.52 -8.97
CA ILE A 137 4.46 -3.15 -10.27
C ILE A 137 2.96 -3.29 -10.58
N LEU A 138 2.13 -3.66 -9.59
CA LEU A 138 0.67 -3.68 -9.73
C LEU A 138 0.13 -2.29 -10.09
N LEU A 139 0.59 -1.23 -9.42
CA LEU A 139 0.20 0.14 -9.75
C LEU A 139 0.55 0.52 -11.19
N LYS A 140 1.74 0.12 -11.68
CA LYS A 140 2.12 0.33 -13.10
C LYS A 140 1.23 -0.45 -14.05
N LEU A 141 0.88 -1.69 -13.73
CA LEU A 141 0.00 -2.54 -14.54
C LEU A 141 -1.45 -2.02 -14.58
N ILE A 142 -1.92 -1.38 -13.50
CA ILE A 142 -3.22 -0.72 -13.45
C ILE A 142 -3.18 0.56 -14.28
N ALA A 143 -2.11 1.37 -14.13
CA ALA A 143 -1.92 2.58 -14.91
C ALA A 143 -1.79 2.32 -16.42
N SER A 144 -1.27 1.15 -16.81
CA SER A 144 -1.21 0.70 -18.20
C SER A 144 -2.48 -0.02 -18.69
N HIS A 145 -3.55 -0.03 -17.87
CA HIS A 145 -4.84 -0.67 -18.18
C HIS A 145 -4.76 -2.18 -18.46
N ILE A 146 -3.73 -2.87 -17.98
CA ILE A 146 -3.64 -4.34 -18.07
C ILE A 146 -4.47 -5.00 -16.97
N LEU A 147 -4.48 -4.41 -15.79
CA LEU A 147 -5.17 -4.91 -14.61
C LEU A 147 -6.22 -3.92 -14.11
N VAL A 148 -7.27 -4.43 -13.48
CA VAL A 148 -8.25 -3.65 -12.71
C VAL A 148 -8.19 -4.06 -11.26
N GLU A 149 -8.22 -3.08 -10.36
CA GLU A 149 -8.49 -3.28 -8.94
C GLU A 149 -9.98 -3.06 -8.64
N PHE A 150 -10.53 -3.88 -7.77
CA PHE A 150 -11.89 -3.70 -7.27
C PHE A 150 -12.00 -4.23 -5.83
N ASN A 151 -13.03 -3.77 -5.12
CA ASN A 151 -13.30 -4.20 -3.76
C ASN A 151 -14.48 -5.21 -3.78
N ILE A 152 -14.29 -6.37 -3.17
CA ILE A 152 -15.37 -7.35 -2.98
C ILE A 152 -16.14 -6.94 -1.72
N GLN A 153 -17.46 -6.80 -1.84
CA GLN A 153 -18.30 -6.45 -0.69
C GLN A 153 -18.08 -7.42 0.48
N GLY A 154 -17.51 -6.91 1.58
CA GLY A 154 -17.20 -7.68 2.78
C GLY A 154 -15.72 -8.00 2.99
N GLU A 155 -14.85 -7.68 2.03
CA GLU A 155 -13.40 -7.72 2.19
C GLU A 155 -12.80 -6.31 2.08
N GLU A 156 -11.88 -5.99 2.98
CA GLU A 156 -11.25 -4.67 3.00
C GLU A 156 -10.16 -4.54 1.93
N ASP A 157 -9.50 -5.65 1.60
CA ASP A 157 -8.39 -5.64 0.66
C ASP A 157 -8.89 -5.57 -0.78
N ASN A 158 -8.27 -4.70 -1.57
CA ASN A 158 -8.50 -4.65 -3.01
C ASN A 158 -8.00 -5.95 -3.66
N VAL A 159 -8.82 -6.47 -4.57
CA VAL A 159 -8.48 -7.62 -5.40
C VAL A 159 -8.17 -7.19 -6.82
N TYR A 160 -7.34 -7.98 -7.49
CA TYR A 160 -6.84 -7.69 -8.83
C TYR A 160 -7.30 -8.73 -9.84
N GLN A 161 -7.68 -8.28 -11.03
CA GLN A 161 -8.01 -9.13 -12.16
C GLN A 161 -7.51 -8.53 -13.49
N PRO A 162 -7.31 -9.36 -14.53
CA PRO A 162 -7.04 -8.85 -15.88
C PRO A 162 -8.18 -7.95 -16.38
N ALA A 163 -7.83 -6.78 -16.91
CA ALA A 163 -8.75 -5.84 -17.55
C ALA A 163 -9.04 -6.21 -19.01
N VAL A 164 -8.09 -6.90 -19.62
CA VAL A 164 -8.04 -7.20 -21.06
C VAL A 164 -8.28 -8.70 -21.27
N ASP A 165 -8.81 -9.03 -22.44
CA ASP A 165 -9.00 -10.42 -22.86
C ASP A 165 -7.70 -11.21 -22.79
N THR A 166 -7.74 -12.35 -22.10
CA THR A 166 -6.60 -13.26 -21.89
C THR A 166 -5.99 -13.83 -23.17
N ASN A 167 -6.73 -13.82 -24.28
CA ASN A 167 -6.27 -14.29 -25.61
C ASN A 167 -5.47 -13.22 -26.36
N VAL A 168 -5.43 -11.98 -25.87
CA VAL A 168 -4.64 -10.88 -26.47
C VAL A 168 -3.38 -10.59 -25.63
N LEU A 169 -3.38 -10.99 -24.35
CA LEU A 169 -2.27 -10.77 -23.43
C LEU A 169 -1.05 -11.63 -23.80
N THR A 170 -0.20 -11.06 -24.64
CA THR A 170 1.12 -11.60 -25.02
C THR A 170 2.24 -10.95 -24.21
N ILE A 171 3.43 -11.57 -24.23
CA ILE A 171 4.62 -11.02 -23.56
C ILE A 171 4.92 -9.61 -24.07
N ALA A 172 4.95 -9.42 -25.39
CA ALA A 172 5.25 -8.14 -26.01
C ALA A 172 4.21 -7.08 -25.63
N PHE A 173 2.92 -7.44 -25.60
CA PHE A 173 1.85 -6.52 -25.21
C PHE A 173 2.07 -5.97 -23.79
N VAL A 174 2.37 -6.85 -22.83
CA VAL A 174 2.60 -6.44 -21.44
C VAL A 174 3.84 -5.57 -21.29
N ILE A 175 4.95 -5.95 -21.94
CA ILE A 175 6.19 -5.16 -21.90
C ILE A 175 5.97 -3.78 -22.52
N ASN A 176 5.32 -3.71 -23.68
CA ASN A 176 5.06 -2.45 -24.39
C ASN A 176 4.17 -1.52 -23.56
N ALA A 177 3.10 -2.07 -22.97
CA ALA A 177 2.20 -1.30 -22.11
C ALA A 177 2.91 -0.78 -20.84
N LEU A 178 3.83 -1.55 -20.26
CA LEU A 178 4.64 -1.10 -19.13
C LEU A 178 5.65 -0.02 -19.52
N GLU A 179 6.29 -0.13 -20.68
CA GLU A 179 7.24 0.85 -21.20
C GLU A 179 6.56 2.18 -21.58
N GLN A 180 5.34 2.12 -22.08
CA GLN A 180 4.60 3.30 -22.51
C GLN A 180 3.81 3.99 -21.39
N CYS A 181 3.83 3.44 -20.17
CA CYS A 181 3.14 4.00 -19.03
C CYS A 181 3.78 5.33 -18.58
N GLY A 182 3.29 6.46 -19.10
CA GLY A 182 3.74 7.81 -18.74
C GLY A 182 3.68 8.81 -19.89
N GLN A 183 4.38 9.94 -19.73
CA GLN A 183 4.56 10.92 -20.82
C GLN A 183 5.76 10.51 -21.68
N ASN A 184 5.50 9.98 -22.87
CA ASN A 184 6.54 9.62 -23.84
C ASN A 184 6.94 10.76 -24.79
N GLN A 185 6.37 11.95 -24.57
CA GLN A 185 6.63 13.13 -25.39
C GLN A 185 6.96 14.31 -24.48
N LEU A 186 8.19 14.81 -24.61
CA LEU A 186 8.60 16.05 -23.98
C LEU A 186 8.12 17.23 -24.85
N PRO A 187 7.47 18.26 -24.28
CA PRO A 187 7.21 19.48 -25.02
C PRO A 187 8.54 20.10 -25.48
N ASP A 188 8.59 20.61 -26.71
CA ASP A 188 9.68 21.41 -27.29
C ASP A 188 10.99 20.72 -27.72
N ILE A 189 11.08 19.38 -27.76
CA ILE A 189 12.29 18.67 -28.24
C ILE A 189 12.02 17.98 -29.59
N ASN A 190 12.49 18.60 -30.69
CA ASN A 190 12.35 18.09 -32.06
C ASN A 190 13.49 17.14 -32.49
N GLN A 191 14.54 16.93 -31.66
CA GLN A 191 15.80 16.33 -32.10
C GLN A 191 15.91 14.80 -32.01
N GLU A 192 14.88 14.08 -31.53
CA GLU A 192 15.01 12.65 -31.23
C GLU A 192 14.13 11.72 -32.09
N ARG A 193 13.51 12.23 -33.17
CA ARG A 193 12.63 11.40 -34.04
C ARG A 193 13.32 10.14 -34.57
N LEU A 194 14.60 10.22 -34.98
CA LEU A 194 15.36 9.06 -35.46
C LEU A 194 15.54 7.97 -34.38
N PHE A 195 15.76 8.37 -33.12
CA PHE A 195 15.90 7.42 -32.02
C PHE A 195 14.54 6.84 -31.62
N MET A 196 13.48 7.66 -31.64
CA MET A 196 12.11 7.21 -31.42
C MET A 196 11.68 6.20 -32.49
N ASP A 197 11.96 6.48 -33.77
CA ASP A 197 11.66 5.58 -34.90
C ASP A 197 12.43 4.26 -34.78
N ALA A 198 13.70 4.30 -34.35
CA ALA A 198 14.49 3.10 -34.11
C ALA A 198 13.91 2.24 -32.98
N VAL A 199 13.51 2.85 -31.85
CA VAL A 199 12.88 2.16 -30.73
C VAL A 199 11.52 1.56 -31.15
N ASP A 200 10.74 2.28 -31.94
CA ASP A 200 9.47 1.78 -32.48
C ASP A 200 9.66 0.61 -33.46
N ASP A 201 10.74 0.58 -34.26
CA ASP A 201 11.07 -0.56 -35.12
C ASP A 201 11.44 -1.79 -34.29
N PHE A 202 12.24 -1.64 -33.23
CA PHE A 202 12.52 -2.72 -32.29
C PHE A 202 11.27 -3.26 -31.63
N ARG A 203 10.32 -2.38 -31.27
CA ARG A 203 9.04 -2.77 -30.70
C ARG A 203 8.23 -3.65 -31.65
N LYS A 204 8.07 -3.22 -32.90
CA LYS A 204 7.35 -3.99 -33.93
C LYS A 204 7.98 -5.37 -34.15
N ARG A 205 9.32 -5.45 -34.18
CA ARG A 205 10.04 -6.73 -34.29
C ARG A 205 9.77 -7.65 -33.10
N MET A 206 9.65 -7.10 -31.90
CA MET A 206 9.32 -7.86 -30.69
C MET A 206 7.92 -8.47 -30.79
N GLU A 207 6.93 -7.73 -31.31
CA GLU A 207 5.56 -8.23 -31.51
C GLU A 207 5.51 -9.39 -32.51
N THR A 208 6.35 -9.35 -33.54
CA THR A 208 6.45 -10.40 -34.58
C THR A 208 7.36 -11.57 -34.22
N SER A 209 8.00 -11.56 -33.04
CA SER A 209 8.95 -12.59 -32.63
C SER A 209 8.26 -13.92 -32.34
N GLU A 210 8.88 -15.05 -32.71
CA GLU A 210 8.39 -16.39 -32.37
C GLU A 210 8.33 -16.64 -30.85
N GLN A 211 9.11 -15.89 -30.07
CA GLN A 211 9.09 -15.97 -28.61
C GLN A 211 7.94 -15.17 -27.97
N ASN A 212 7.16 -14.43 -28.76
CA ASN A 212 5.99 -13.69 -28.30
C ASN A 212 4.78 -14.62 -28.10
N GLY A 213 4.86 -15.46 -27.07
CA GLY A 213 3.77 -16.38 -26.69
C GLY A 213 2.64 -15.69 -25.92
N LEU A 214 1.48 -16.33 -25.91
CA LEU A 214 0.38 -15.96 -25.02
C LEU A 214 0.76 -16.25 -23.57
N LEU A 215 0.50 -15.30 -22.68
CA LEU A 215 0.85 -15.45 -21.26
C LEU A 215 0.09 -16.58 -20.56
N ARG A 216 -1.05 -17.02 -21.12
CA ARG A 216 -1.79 -18.19 -20.63
C ARG A 216 -1.05 -19.52 -20.83
N GLU A 217 -0.20 -19.62 -21.84
CA GLU A 217 0.37 -20.88 -22.34
C GLU A 217 1.77 -21.18 -21.79
N LEU A 218 2.37 -20.21 -21.09
CA LEU A 218 3.66 -20.32 -20.39
C LEU A 218 3.47 -20.97 -19.01
#